data_AF-A0AA42UEU9-F1
#
_entry.id   AF-A0AA42UEU9-F1
#
_cell.length_a   1.000
_cell.length_b   1.000
_cell.length_c   1.000
_cell.angle_alpha   90.00
_cell.angle_beta   90.00
_cell.angle_gamma   90.00
#
_symmetry.space_group_name_H-M   'P 1'
#
loop_
_entity.id
_entity.type
_entity.pdbx_description
1 polymer ?
#
loop_
_entity_poly.entity_id
_entity_poly.type
_entity_poly.pdbx_seq_one_letter_code
_entity_poly.pdbx_strand_id
1 'polypeptide(L)'
;MQDIPLGVHSEVGQLRKVMVCAPGLAHSRLTPGNCDRLLFDDVMWVERARQDHLDFINKMRGCGVDVVEMHDLLSETLANRQARNWLIEQQITADEIPLGLL
;
A
#
# COMPACT_ATOMS: atom_id res chain seq x y z
N MET A 1 0.40 -22.57 -11.19
CA MET A 1 0.46 -21.92 -9.87
C MET A 1 -0.45 -22.72 -8.96
N GLN A 2 0.07 -23.39 -7.93
CA GLN A 2 -0.78 -24.18 -7.03
C GLN A 2 -1.66 -23.21 -6.24
N ASP A 3 -2.98 -23.41 -6.33
CA ASP A 3 -3.98 -22.56 -5.67
C ASP A 3 -4.09 -22.98 -4.20
N ILE A 4 -3.16 -22.51 -3.38
CA ILE A 4 -3.17 -22.75 -1.94
C ILE A 4 -4.24 -21.82 -1.34
N PRO A 5 -5.22 -22.34 -0.57
CA PRO A 5 -6.22 -21.50 0.06
C PRO A 5 -5.54 -20.42 0.93
N LEU A 6 -6.04 -19.19 0.85
CA LEU A 6 -5.54 -18.09 1.66
C LEU A 6 -5.72 -18.40 3.15
N GLY A 7 -4.66 -18.22 3.94
CA GLY A 7 -4.71 -18.49 5.37
C GLY A 7 -3.39 -18.13 6.07
N VAL A 8 -3.53 -17.50 7.23
CA VAL A 8 -2.43 -17.26 8.18
C VAL A 8 -2.70 -18.13 9.40
N HIS A 9 -1.84 -19.12 9.64
CA HIS A 9 -2.03 -20.12 10.70
C HIS A 9 -0.97 -20.05 11.80
N SER A 10 0.03 -19.18 11.63
CA SER A 10 1.13 -18.96 12.58
C SER A 10 1.85 -17.66 12.20
N GLU A 11 2.45 -16.98 13.18
CA GLU A 11 3.32 -15.83 12.98
C GLU A 11 4.78 -16.21 12.70
N VAL A 12 5.17 -17.47 12.98
CA VAL A 12 6.55 -17.97 12.85
C VAL A 12 6.69 -19.10 11.82
N GLY A 13 5.58 -19.55 11.24
CA GLY A 13 5.58 -20.55 10.19
C GLY A 13 6.19 -20.03 8.88
N GLN A 14 6.43 -20.93 7.93
CA GLN A 14 6.98 -20.55 6.63
C GLN A 14 6.03 -19.62 5.87
N LEU A 15 6.49 -18.40 5.63
CA LEU A 15 5.79 -17.40 4.84
C LEU A 15 5.74 -17.82 3.37
N ARG A 16 4.54 -17.87 2.79
CA ARG A 16 4.33 -18.26 1.39
C ARG A 16 3.97 -17.09 0.48
N LYS A 17 3.08 -16.21 0.94
CA LYS A 17 2.63 -15.02 0.22
C LYS A 17 2.52 -13.85 1.20
N VAL A 18 2.94 -12.67 0.78
CA VAL A 18 2.86 -11.44 1.57
C VAL A 18 2.52 -10.25 0.69
N MET A 19 1.70 -9.34 1.23
CA MET A 19 1.41 -8.05 0.62
C MET A 19 2.25 -6.96 1.26
N VAL A 20 2.85 -6.10 0.44
CA VAL A 20 3.64 -4.95 0.88
C VAL A 20 3.17 -3.68 0.17
N CYS A 21 3.54 -2.51 0.71
CA CYS A 21 3.21 -1.21 0.11
C CYS A 21 4.45 -0.32 0.09
N ALA A 22 4.93 -0.01 -1.11
CA ALA A 22 6.13 0.78 -1.28
C ALA A 22 5.91 2.24 -0.86
N PRO A 23 6.92 2.91 -0.26
CA PRO A 23 6.87 4.34 -0.07
C PRO A 23 6.65 5.07 -1.41
N GLY A 24 5.64 5.94 -1.47
CA GLY A 24 5.33 6.73 -2.66
C GLY A 24 4.90 8.16 -2.37
N LEU A 25 4.00 8.66 -3.23
CA LEU A 25 3.51 10.04 -3.22
C LEU A 25 2.91 10.49 -1.88
N ALA A 26 2.35 9.56 -1.10
CA ALA A 26 1.86 9.87 0.25
C ALA A 26 2.98 10.44 1.15
N HIS A 27 4.16 9.83 1.10
CA HIS A 27 5.29 10.22 1.95
C HIS A 27 5.96 11.52 1.47
N SER A 28 5.91 11.82 0.18
CA SER A 28 6.43 13.11 -0.33
C SER A 28 5.56 14.31 0.05
N ARG A 29 4.37 14.07 0.65
CA ARG A 29 3.48 15.12 1.20
C ARG A 29 3.68 15.33 2.71
N LEU A 30 4.58 14.56 3.32
CA LEU A 30 4.96 14.75 4.71
C LEU A 30 5.74 16.04 4.86
N THR A 31 5.38 16.81 5.88
CA THR A 31 6.03 18.04 6.27
C THR A 31 6.13 18.06 7.80
N PRO A 32 7.09 18.81 8.38
CA PRO A 32 7.21 18.88 9.83
C PRO A 32 5.91 19.33 10.52
N GLY A 33 5.06 20.11 9.85
CA GLY A 33 3.78 20.58 10.40
C GLY A 33 2.61 19.59 10.29
N ASN A 34 2.76 18.46 9.60
CA ASN A 34 1.68 17.48 9.42
C ASN A 34 2.02 16.03 9.79
N CYS A 35 3.29 15.68 10.04
CA CYS A 35 3.72 14.30 10.28
C CYS A 35 2.96 13.66 11.46
N ASP A 36 2.94 14.32 12.62
CA ASP A 36 2.24 13.84 13.81
C ASP A 36 0.76 13.54 13.53
N ARG A 37 0.08 14.45 12.82
CA ARG A 37 -1.34 14.28 12.44
C ARG A 37 -1.56 13.13 11.45
N LEU A 38 -0.57 12.86 10.61
CA LEU A 38 -0.58 11.77 9.63
C LEU A 38 -0.01 10.47 10.20
N LEU A 39 0.26 10.40 11.51
CA LEU A 39 0.79 9.22 12.22
C LEU A 39 2.20 8.81 11.74
N PHE A 40 3.02 9.81 11.40
CA PHE A 40 4.45 9.65 11.12
C PHE A 40 5.28 10.39 12.15
N ASP A 41 6.38 9.79 12.59
CA ASP A 41 7.31 10.40 13.56
C ASP A 41 8.12 11.57 12.95
N ASP A 42 8.46 11.48 11.66
CA ASP A 42 9.22 12.52 10.95
C ASP A 42 9.05 12.43 9.42
N VAL A 43 9.59 13.41 8.69
CA VAL A 43 9.68 13.44 7.23
C VAL A 43 10.68 12.38 6.75
N MET A 44 10.32 11.67 5.69
CA MET A 44 11.18 10.63 5.09
C MET A 44 11.92 11.10 3.85
N TRP A 45 13.13 10.55 3.67
CA TRP A 45 13.81 10.57 2.37
C TRP A 45 13.22 9.48 1.47
N VAL A 46 12.24 9.87 0.65
CA VAL A 46 11.38 8.94 -0.11
C VAL A 46 12.18 8.09 -1.10
N GLU A 47 13.14 8.66 -1.82
CA GLU A 47 13.96 7.92 -2.79
C GLU A 47 14.77 6.82 -2.10
N ARG A 48 15.34 7.13 -0.93
CA ARG A 48 16.10 6.15 -0.15
C ARG A 48 15.18 5.07 0.42
N ALA A 49 14.05 5.45 0.99
CA ALA A 49 13.07 4.51 1.52
C ALA A 49 12.54 3.54 0.45
N ARG A 50 12.39 4.00 -0.81
CA ARG A 50 12.05 3.15 -1.95
C ARG A 50 13.13 2.11 -2.27
N GLN A 51 14.40 2.51 -2.22
CA GLN A 51 15.53 1.59 -2.43
C GLN A 51 15.57 0.54 -1.33
N ASP A 52 15.49 0.96 -0.07
CA ASP A 52 15.51 0.04 1.08
C ASP A 52 14.30 -0.92 1.05
N HIS A 53 13.12 -0.44 0.62
CA HIS A 53 11.93 -1.28 0.43
C HIS A 53 12.11 -2.30 -0.72
N LEU A 54 12.74 -1.90 -1.83
CA LEU A 54 13.04 -2.82 -2.92
C LEU A 54 14.01 -3.93 -2.47
N ASP A 55 15.03 -3.56 -1.70
CA ASP A 55 15.97 -4.52 -1.12
C ASP A 55 15.28 -5.51 -0.16
N PHE A 56 14.33 -5.01 0.64
CA PHE A 56 13.49 -5.85 1.50
C PHE A 56 12.66 -6.87 0.70
N ILE A 57 11.99 -6.42 -0.36
CA ILE A 57 11.24 -7.30 -1.28
C ILE A 57 12.16 -8.36 -1.89
N ASN A 58 13.34 -7.96 -2.38
CA ASN A 58 14.27 -8.87 -3.05
C ASN A 58 14.78 -9.96 -2.10
N LYS A 59 15.01 -9.64 -0.83
CA LYS A 59 15.38 -10.65 0.19
C LYS A 59 14.27 -11.67 0.41
N MET A 60 13.02 -11.24 0.50
CA MET A 60 11.87 -12.15 0.65
C MET A 60 11.67 -13.04 -0.58
N ARG A 61 11.74 -12.44 -1.79
CA ARG A 61 11.68 -13.20 -3.05
C ARG A 61 12.83 -14.20 -3.17
N GLY A 62 14.03 -13.83 -2.72
CA GLY A 62 15.18 -14.73 -2.62
C GLY A 62 14.95 -15.93 -1.69
N CYS A 63 14.04 -15.80 -0.71
CA CYS A 63 13.58 -16.90 0.14
C CYS A 63 12.41 -17.69 -0.44
N GLY A 64 11.99 -17.42 -1.68
CA GLY A 64 10.87 -18.08 -2.35
C GLY A 64 9.48 -17.58 -1.94
N VAL A 65 9.39 -16.43 -1.26
CA VAL A 65 8.11 -15.81 -0.88
C VAL A 65 7.48 -15.13 -2.09
N ASP A 66 6.19 -15.36 -2.33
CA ASP A 66 5.39 -14.60 -3.29
C ASP A 66 5.05 -13.22 -2.71
N VAL A 67 5.75 -12.19 -3.17
CA VAL A 67 5.58 -10.82 -2.70
C VAL A 67 4.73 -10.03 -3.69
N VAL A 68 3.52 -9.65 -3.26
CA VAL A 68 2.58 -8.81 -4.02
C VAL A 68 2.61 -7.37 -3.52
N GLU A 69 2.54 -6.40 -4.42
CA GLU A 69 2.63 -4.97 -4.10
C GLU A 69 1.24 -4.33 -4.16
N MET A 70 0.91 -3.50 -3.17
CA MET A 70 -0.42 -2.91 -2.99
C MET A 70 -0.83 -1.96 -4.13
N HIS A 71 0.06 -1.12 -4.65
CA HIS A 71 -0.22 -0.24 -5.78
C HIS A 71 -0.44 -1.04 -7.06
N ASP A 72 0.27 -2.15 -7.26
CA ASP A 72 0.04 -3.05 -8.40
C ASP A 72 -1.37 -3.67 -8.29
N LEU A 73 -1.71 -4.25 -7.14
CA LEU A 73 -3.03 -4.82 -6.88
C LEU A 73 -4.15 -3.78 -7.00
N LEU A 74 -3.92 -2.55 -6.51
CA LEU A 74 -4.88 -1.46 -6.64
C LEU A 74 -5.05 -1.08 -8.11
N SER A 75 -3.96 -0.95 -8.88
CA SER A 75 -4.01 -0.65 -10.31
C SER A 75 -4.79 -1.71 -11.09
N GLU A 76 -4.53 -2.99 -10.82
CA GLU A 76 -5.27 -4.11 -11.41
C GLU A 76 -6.75 -4.09 -11.01
N THR A 77 -7.05 -3.83 -9.73
CA THR A 77 -8.42 -3.74 -9.22
C THR A 77 -9.18 -2.60 -9.88
N LEU A 78 -8.57 -1.43 -10.04
CA LEU A 78 -9.18 -0.24 -10.64
C LEU A 78 -9.35 -0.36 -12.16
N ALA A 79 -8.66 -1.29 -12.82
CA ALA A 79 -8.94 -1.64 -14.22
C ALA A 79 -10.35 -2.25 -14.38
N ASN A 80 -10.89 -2.87 -13.33
CA ASN A 80 -12.29 -3.28 -13.27
C ASN A 80 -13.19 -2.07 -12.96
N ARG A 81 -14.05 -1.71 -13.93
CA ARG A 81 -14.96 -0.56 -13.80
C ARG A 81 -15.90 -0.66 -12.60
N GLN A 82 -16.40 -1.86 -12.28
CA GLN A 82 -17.30 -2.05 -11.15
C GLN A 82 -16.58 -1.78 -9.83
N ALA A 83 -15.39 -2.35 -9.65
CA ALA A 83 -14.58 -2.14 -8.45
C ALA A 83 -14.16 -0.67 -8.29
N ARG A 84 -13.77 -0.02 -9.40
CA ARG A 84 -13.42 1.40 -9.41
C ARG A 84 -14.60 2.29 -9.01
N ASN A 85 -15.78 2.07 -9.60
CA ASN A 85 -16.96 2.88 -9.28
C ASN A 85 -17.35 2.70 -7.81
N TRP A 86 -17.35 1.45 -7.33
CA TRP A 86 -17.60 1.14 -5.92
C TRP A 86 -16.63 1.89 -5.00
N LEU A 87 -15.32 1.87 -5.29
CA LEU A 87 -14.33 2.56 -4.46
C LEU A 87 -14.58 4.09 -4.44
N ILE A 88 -14.85 4.70 -5.59
CA ILE A 88 -15.08 6.15 -5.69
C ILE A 88 -16.34 6.55 -4.90
N GLU A 89 -17.41 5.77 -5.00
CA GLU A 89 -18.67 6.01 -4.27
C GLU A 89 -18.48 5.90 -2.75
N GLN A 90 -17.61 5.01 -2.27
CA GLN A 90 -17.31 4.89 -0.85
C GLN A 90 -16.36 5.99 -0.34
N GLN A 91 -15.39 6.41 -1.17
CA GLN A 91 -14.34 7.33 -0.74
C GLN A 91 -14.70 8.80 -0.92
N ILE A 92 -15.54 9.16 -1.89
CA ILE A 92 -15.94 10.54 -2.16
C ILE A 92 -17.38 10.72 -1.68
N THR A 93 -17.54 11.17 -0.44
CA THR A 93 -18.87 11.46 0.15
C THR A 93 -19.08 12.98 0.31
N ALA A 94 -20.33 13.42 0.32
CA ALA A 94 -20.68 14.84 0.36
C ALA A 94 -20.14 15.58 1.61
N ASP A 95 -19.96 14.86 2.73
CA ASP A 95 -19.42 15.43 3.98
C ASP A 95 -17.90 15.72 3.91
N GLU A 96 -17.19 15.19 2.91
CA GLU A 96 -15.76 15.41 2.70
C GLU A 96 -15.43 16.42 1.60
N ILE A 97 -16.45 17.03 0.96
CA ILE A 97 -16.24 18.05 -0.07
C ILE A 97 -16.02 19.42 0.61
N PRO A 98 -14.86 20.07 0.42
CA PRO A 98 -14.65 21.43 0.90
C PRO A 98 -15.72 22.35 0.29
N LEU A 99 -16.36 23.17 1.12
CA LEU A 99 -17.43 24.12 0.76
C LEU A 99 -17.11 25.06 -0.43
N GLY A 100 -15.86 25.12 -0.90
CA GLY A 100 -15.45 25.88 -2.08
C GLY A 100 -15.64 25.16 -3.43
N LEU A 101 -16.21 23.96 -3.45
CA LEU A 101 -16.51 23.18 -4.66
C LEU A 101 -18.02 22.98 -4.91
N LEU A 102 -18.87 23.57 -4.06
CA LEU A 102 -20.32 23.73 -4.25
C LEU A 102 -20.61 25.15 -4.75
#